data_AF-A0A1E5HZ80-F1
#
_entry.id   AF-A0A1E5HZ80-F1
#
_cell.length_a   1.000
_cell.length_b   1.000
_cell.length_c   1.000
_cell.angle_alpha   90.00
_cell.angle_beta   90.00
_cell.angle_gamma   90.00
#
_symmetry.space_group_name_H-M   'P 1'
#
loop_
_entity.id
_entity.type
_entity.pdbx_description
1 polymer ?
#
loop_
_entity_poly.entity_id
_entity_poly.type
_entity_poly.pdbx_seq_one_letter_code
_entity_poly.pdbx_strand_id
1 'polypeptide(L)' 'MYLAPNRITAFINNDLLERSLEVGLMDCIECGACAYICPSKRPLVRWLKRGKAEHRANQK' A
#
# COMPACT_ATOMS: atom_id res chain seq x y z
N MET A 1 -6.39 -14.64 -3.27
CA MET A 1 -6.14 -13.31 -2.66
C MET A 1 -5.87 -12.33 -3.78
N TYR A 2 -6.73 -11.33 -4.03
CA TYR A 2 -6.49 -10.29 -5.02
C TYR A 2 -5.98 -9.05 -4.28
N LEU A 3 -4.72 -8.65 -4.48
CA LEU A 3 -4.25 -7.35 -3.98
C LEU A 3 -4.96 -6.25 -4.75
N ALA A 4 -5.53 -5.28 -4.03
CA ALA A 4 -6.11 -4.07 -4.60
C ALA A 4 -5.25 -2.85 -4.22
N PRO A 5 -4.18 -2.54 -4.98
CA PRO A 5 -3.23 -1.49 -4.60
C PRO A 5 -3.89 -0.11 -4.49
N ASN A 6 -4.91 0.15 -5.31
CA ASN A 6 -5.69 1.39 -5.25
C ASN A 6 -6.37 1.57 -3.89
N ARG A 7 -6.90 0.49 -3.31
CA ARG A 7 -7.62 0.47 -2.04
C ARG A 7 -6.66 0.52 -0.86
N ILE A 8 -5.58 -0.26 -0.91
CA ILE A 8 -4.52 -0.24 0.11
C ILE A 8 -3.96 1.17 0.25
N THR A 9 -3.59 1.81 -0.86
CA THR A 9 -3.05 3.18 -0.83
C THR A 9 -4.07 4.22 -0.40
N ALA A 10 -5.37 4.00 -0.66
CA ALA A 10 -6.42 4.87 -0.13
C ALA A 10 -6.49 4.79 1.41
N PHE A 11 -6.39 3.60 1.99
CA PHE A 11 -6.38 3.44 3.45
C PHE A 11 -5.16 4.10 4.11
N ILE A 12 -3.96 3.91 3.53
CA ILE A 12 -2.74 4.57 4.02
C ILE A 12 -2.87 6.11 3.92
N ASN A 13 -3.54 6.63 2.89
CA ASN A 13 -3.77 8.09 2.76
C ASN A 13 -4.78 8.66 3.76
N ASN A 14 -5.61 7.81 4.36
CA ASN A 14 -6.58 8.21 5.38
C ASN A 14 -6.11 7.80 6.79
N ASP A 15 -4.81 7.51 6.97
CA ASP A 15 -4.20 7.07 8.24
C ASP A 15 -4.83 5.78 8.83
N LEU A 16 -5.54 5.01 8.00
CA LEU A 16 -6.19 3.74 8.36
C LEU A 16 -5.24 2.56 8.12
N LEU A 17 -4.13 2.54 8.85
CA LEU A 17 -3.07 1.54 8.64
C LEU A 17 -3.55 0.10 8.90
N GLU A 18 -4.36 -0.10 9.94
CA GLU A 18 -4.89 -1.42 10.30
C GLU A 18 -5.77 -2.03 9.21
N ARG A 19 -6.65 -1.22 8.61
CA ARG A 19 -7.44 -1.61 7.44
C ARG A 19 -6.59 -1.95 6.24
N SER A 20 -5.46 -1.25 6.06
CA SER A 20 -4.55 -1.53 4.95
C SER A 20 -3.89 -2.92 5.10
N LEU A 21 -3.65 -3.38 6.33
CA LEU A 21 -3.12 -4.71 6.62
C LEU A 21 -4.16 -5.80 6.31
N GLU A 22 -5.43 -5.61 6.71
CA GLU A 22 -6.54 -6.52 6.39
C GLU A 22 -6.69 -6.76 4.89
N VAL A 23 -6.36 -5.76 4.07
CA VAL A 23 -6.51 -5.78 2.61
C VAL A 23 -5.25 -6.31 1.91
N GLY A 24 -4.21 -6.69 2.67
CA GLY A 24 -3.00 -7.32 2.14
C GLY A 24 -1.84 -6.36 1.87
N LEU A 25 -1.69 -5.28 2.65
CA LEU A 25 -0.49 -4.41 2.58
C LEU A 25 0.81 -5.22 2.71
N MET A 26 0.83 -6.24 3.58
CA MET A 26 2.01 -7.07 3.81
C MET A 26 2.26 -8.11 2.71
N ASP A 27 1.24 -8.47 1.94
CA ASP A 27 1.36 -9.37 0.79
C ASP A 27 2.01 -8.67 -0.42
N CYS A 28 1.99 -7.34 -0.45
CA CYS A 28 2.56 -6.59 -1.55
C CYS A 28 4.09 -6.68 -1.54
N ILE A 29 4.73 -7.24 -2.55
CA ILE A 29 6.21 -7.33 -2.61
C ILE A 29 6.90 -6.08 -3.22
N GLU A 30 6.17 -4.98 -3.38
CA GLU A 30 6.72 -3.71 -3.90
C GLU A 30 7.32 -3.79 -5.32
N CYS A 31 6.84 -4.72 -6.15
CA CYS A 31 7.35 -4.96 -7.52
C CYS A 31 7.14 -3.81 -8.51
N GLY A 32 6.17 -2.92 -8.26
CA GLY A 32 5.92 -1.74 -9.08
C GLY A 32 5.02 -1.91 -10.30
N ALA A 33 4.53 -3.11 -10.58
CA ALA A 33 3.60 -3.35 -11.69
C ALA A 33 2.37 -2.43 -11.66
N CYS A 34 1.81 -2.19 -10.47
CA CYS A 34 0.63 -1.34 -10.29
C CYS A 34 0.89 0.15 -10.61
N ALA A 35 2.07 0.67 -10.28
CA ALA A 35 2.43 2.05 -10.60
C ALA A 35 2.75 2.22 -12.09
N TYR A 36 3.33 1.20 -12.72
CA TYR A 36 3.64 1.19 -14.14
C TYR A 36 2.37 1.17 -15.01
N ILE A 37 1.40 0.30 -14.71
CA ILE A 37 0.18 0.14 -15.51
C ILE A 37 -0.88 1.23 -15.26
N CYS A 38 -0.75 2.00 -14.17
CA CYS A 38 -1.79 2.94 -13.78
C CYS A 38 -1.93 4.08 -14.81
N PRO A 39 -3.11 4.25 -15.44
CA PRO A 39 -3.30 5.29 -16.46
C PRO A 39 -3.17 6.71 -15.88
N SER A 40 -3.52 6.88 -14.60
CA SER A 40 -3.39 8.16 -13.88
C SER A 40 -1.99 8.41 -13.30
N LYS A 41 -1.01 7.54 -13.58
CA LYS A 41 0.39 7.64 -13.11
C LYS A 41 0.51 7.86 -11.59
N ARG A 42 -0.40 7.28 -10.80
CA ARG A 42 -0.37 7.41 -9.33
C ARG A 42 0.88 6.71 -8.78
N PRO A 43 1.63 7.33 -7.84
CA PRO A 43 2.84 6.73 -7.28
C PRO A 43 2.51 5.66 -6.22
N LEU A 44 1.77 4.61 -6.61
CA LEU A 44 1.21 3.60 -5.69
C LEU A 44 2.29 2.91 -4.84
N VAL A 45 3.44 2.59 -5.43
CA VAL A 45 4.57 1.94 -4.73
C VAL A 45 5.12 2.81 -3.61
N ARG A 46 5.16 4.14 -3.80
CA ARG A 46 5.65 5.07 -2.77
C ARG A 46 4.77 5.01 -1.53
N TRP A 47 3.46 5.01 -1.73
CA TRP A 47 2.49 4.91 -0.64
C TRP A 47 2.55 3.54 0.06
N LEU A 48 2.69 2.45 -0.71
CA LEU A 48 2.84 1.10 -0.15
C LEU A 48 4.11 0.96 0.70
N LYS A 49 5.25 1.46 0.20
CA LYS A 49 6.52 1.56 0.94
C LYS A 49 6.34 2.32 2.24
N ARG A 50 5.66 3.47 2.18
CA ARG A 50 5.35 4.29 3.34
C ARG A 50 4.53 3.52 4.36
N GLY A 51 3.41 2.91 3.97
CA GLY A 51 2.55 2.15 4.89
C GLY A 51 3.29 0.99 5.57
N LYS A 52 4.13 0.25 4.83
CA LYS A 52 4.98 -0.78 5.44
C LYS A 52 6.00 -0.22 6.42
N ALA A 53 6.61 0.93 6.11
CA ALA A 53 7.56 1.59 7.01
C ALA A 53 6.87 2.09 8.28
N GLU A 54 5.69 2.72 8.15
CA GLU A 54 4.84 3.14 9.28
C GLU A 54 4.45 1.96 10.16
N HIS A 55 4.04 0.83 9.56
CA HIS A 55 3.72 -0.38 10.32
C HIS A 55 4.93 -0.88 11.13
N ARG A 56 6.12 -0.94 10.52
CA ARG A 56 7.35 -1.33 11.21
C ARG A 56 7.76 -0.33 12.31
N ALA A 57 7.48 0.95 12.13
CA ALA A 57 7.76 1.98 13.13
C ALA A 57 6.82 1.87 14.34
N ASN A 58 5.53 1.57 14.11
CA ASN A 58 4.52 1.40 15.15
C ASN A 58 4.63 0.06 15.90
N GLN A 59 5.43 -0.89 15.40
CA GLN A 59 5.70 -2.18 16.07
C GLN A 59 6.84 -2.11 17.11
N LYS A 60 7.40 -0.91 17.38
CA LYS A 60 8.38 -0.65 18.45
C LYS A 60 7.69 -0.14 19.70
#